data_AF-A0A4Q5R340-F1
#
_entry.id   AF-A0A4Q5R340-F1
#
_cell.length_a   1.000
_cell.length_b   1.000
_cell.length_c   1.000
_cell.angle_alpha   90.00
_cell.angle_beta   90.00
_cell.angle_gamma   90.00
#
_symmetry.space_group_name_H-M   'P 1'
#
loop_
_entity.id
_entity.type
_entity.pdbx_description
1 polymer ?
#
loop_
_entity_poly.entity_id
_entity_poly.type
_entity_poly.pdbx_seq_one_letter_code
_entity_poly.pdbx_strand_id
1 'polypeptide(L)'
;MDGANRLGASDESSDQSRPAMAGTEALQRPGLLLLNEGSERMLGGALSDRFELIRLWNTINPDGLLAARGPDVAAILTSRLDAALLKRLLNLRLVVVPGAG
;
A
#
# COMPACT_ATOMS: atom_id res chain seq x y z
N MET A 1 -1.27 71.33 5.52
CA MET A 1 -2.22 70.71 4.57
C MET A 1 -1.39 70.01 3.51
N ASP A 2 -1.76 68.75 3.24
CA ASP A 2 -1.29 67.85 2.17
C ASP A 2 0.17 67.39 2.26
N GLY A 3 0.53 66.11 2.33
CA GLY A 3 -0.15 64.90 1.90
C GLY A 3 0.67 64.23 0.78
N ALA A 4 1.59 63.32 1.11
CA ALA A 4 2.18 62.39 0.13
C ALA A 4 2.84 61.20 0.84
N ASN A 5 1.99 60.19 1.03
CA ASN A 5 2.30 58.80 1.31
C ASN A 5 3.15 58.18 0.19
N ARG A 6 4.31 57.57 0.50
CA ARG A 6 4.90 56.51 -0.32
C ARG A 6 5.59 55.45 0.54
N LEU A 7 4.83 54.37 0.69
CA LEU A 7 5.24 53.02 1.05
C LEU A 7 6.50 52.58 0.29
N GLY A 8 7.50 52.11 1.02
CA GLY A 8 8.58 51.26 0.52
C GLY A 8 8.66 50.05 1.44
N ALA A 9 8.04 48.96 1.02
CA ALA A 9 8.02 47.69 1.75
C ALA A 9 9.44 47.12 1.80
N SER A 10 9.94 46.87 3.01
CA SER A 10 11.14 46.08 3.23
C SER A 10 10.82 44.61 2.96
N ASP A 11 11.61 43.98 2.09
CA ASP A 11 11.62 42.54 1.83
C ASP A 11 11.93 41.75 3.11
N GLU A 12 10.89 41.36 3.85
CA GLU A 12 10.98 40.23 4.78
C GLU A 12 10.88 38.92 3.97
N SER A 13 12.02 38.55 3.36
CA SER A 13 12.25 37.20 2.88
C SER A 13 12.35 36.27 4.09
N SER A 14 11.18 35.86 4.59
CA SER A 14 11.06 34.82 5.61
C SER A 14 11.57 33.52 5.00
N ASP A 15 12.80 33.20 5.37
CA ASP A 15 13.43 31.89 5.24
C ASP A 15 12.60 30.86 6.01
N GLN A 16 11.50 30.42 5.41
CA GLN A 16 10.74 29.26 5.85
C GLN A 16 11.58 28.02 5.53
N SER A 17 12.54 27.78 6.42
CA SER A 17 13.14 26.47 6.64
C SER A 17 12.01 25.47 6.85
N ARG A 18 11.60 24.83 5.74
CA ARG A 18 10.71 23.68 5.77
C ARG A 18 11.35 22.66 6.71
N PRO A 19 10.65 22.15 7.73
CA PRO A 19 11.16 21.00 8.44
C PRO A 19 11.28 19.88 7.41
N ALA A 20 12.51 19.44 7.17
CA ALA A 20 12.76 18.20 6.46
C ALA A 20 12.05 17.11 7.26
N MET A 21 10.87 16.70 6.81
CA MET A 21 10.22 15.50 7.30
C MET A 21 11.15 14.34 6.95
N ALA A 22 12.06 14.01 7.87
CA ALA A 22 12.79 12.77 7.91
C ALA A 22 11.80 11.65 8.27
N GLY A 23 10.87 11.39 7.36
CA GLY A 23 9.99 10.24 7.37
C GLY A 23 10.48 9.25 6.34
N THR A 24 11.66 8.67 6.52
CA THR A 24 11.93 7.35 5.94
C THR A 24 11.45 6.30 6.92
N GLU A 25 10.15 6.33 7.24
CA GLU A 25 9.46 5.06 7.44
C GLU A 25 9.58 4.36 6.09
N ALA A 26 10.31 3.24 6.04
CA ALA A 26 10.31 2.41 4.86
C ALA A 26 8.83 2.08 4.59
N LEU A 27 8.24 2.71 3.56
CA LEU A 27 6.87 2.45 3.13
C LEU A 27 6.76 0.94 2.95
N GLN A 28 6.10 0.28 3.90
CA GLN A 28 5.92 -1.16 3.83
C GLN A 28 5.16 -1.45 2.54
N ARG A 29 5.73 -2.34 1.72
CA ARG A 29 5.09 -2.74 0.46
C ARG A 29 3.75 -3.38 0.79
N PRO A 30 2.66 -3.01 0.10
CA PRO A 30 1.36 -3.64 0.32
C PRO A 30 1.44 -5.15 0.11
N GLY A 31 0.63 -5.90 0.86
CA GLY A 31 0.54 -7.35 0.73
C GLY A 31 -0.25 -7.77 -0.51
N LEU A 32 0.31 -8.71 -1.26
CA LEU A 32 -0.38 -9.47 -2.30
C LEU A 32 -0.57 -10.91 -1.80
N LEU A 33 -1.81 -11.30 -1.54
CA LEU A 33 -2.15 -12.65 -1.10
C LEU A 33 -2.22 -13.61 -2.29
N LEU A 34 -1.42 -14.67 -2.23
CA LEU A 34 -1.39 -15.76 -3.21
C LEU A 34 -1.87 -17.06 -2.56
N LEU A 35 -2.92 -17.63 -3.13
CA LEU A 35 -3.57 -18.84 -2.58
C LEU A 35 -2.86 -20.14 -2.96
N ASN A 36 -2.09 -20.15 -4.05
CA ASN A 36 -1.38 -21.33 -4.55
C ASN A 36 -0.10 -20.95 -5.32
N GLU A 37 0.77 -21.93 -5.54
CA GLU A 37 2.04 -21.76 -6.27
C GLU A 37 1.83 -21.36 -7.74
N GLY A 38 0.73 -21.83 -8.36
CA GLY A 38 0.39 -21.50 -9.75
C GLY A 38 0.19 -20.01 -9.99
N SER A 39 -0.48 -19.32 -9.05
CA SER A 39 -0.66 -17.87 -9.06
C SER A 39 0.68 -17.13 -9.03
N GLU A 40 1.64 -17.59 -8.22
CA GLU A 40 2.97 -17.00 -8.15
C GLU A 40 3.74 -17.20 -9.46
N ARG A 41 3.69 -18.43 -10.00
CA ARG A 41 4.33 -18.76 -11.28
C ARG A 41 3.77 -17.93 -12.43
N MET A 42 2.46 -17.70 -12.46
CA MET A 42 1.81 -16.85 -13.46
C MET A 42 2.31 -15.41 -13.41
N LEU A 43 2.59 -14.87 -12.22
CA LEU A 43 3.12 -13.53 -12.06
C LEU A 43 4.58 -13.41 -12.50
N GLY A 44 5.34 -14.51 -12.53
CA GLY A 44 6.73 -14.53 -13.01
C GLY A 44 7.65 -13.52 -12.30
N GLY A 45 7.34 -13.18 -11.05
CA GLY A 45 8.07 -12.17 -10.28
C GLY A 45 7.74 -10.71 -10.58
N ALA A 46 6.83 -10.41 -11.53
CA ALA A 46 6.54 -9.06 -12.03
C ALA A 46 6.06 -8.04 -10.99
N LEU A 47 5.65 -8.49 -9.80
CA LEU A 47 5.14 -7.66 -8.72
C LEU A 47 6.03 -7.68 -7.47
N SER A 48 7.17 -8.36 -7.50
CA SER A 48 7.99 -8.61 -6.30
C SER A 48 8.71 -7.37 -5.77
N ASP A 49 8.88 -6.34 -6.60
CA ASP A 49 9.43 -5.03 -6.24
C ASP A 49 8.37 -4.13 -5.58
N ARG A 50 7.09 -4.30 -5.94
CA ARG A 50 5.97 -3.44 -5.51
C ARG A 50 5.15 -4.01 -4.37
N PHE A 51 5.03 -5.33 -4.29
CA PHE A 51 4.22 -6.02 -3.31
C PHE A 51 5.09 -6.94 -2.44
N GLU A 52 4.65 -7.12 -1.20
CA GLU A 52 5.09 -8.25 -0.40
C GLU A 52 4.21 -9.47 -0.72
N LEU A 53 4.82 -10.57 -1.17
CA LEU A 53 4.09 -11.79 -1.53
C LEU A 53 3.77 -12.62 -0.29
N ILE A 54 2.48 -12.68 0.07
CA ILE A 54 1.97 -13.49 1.17
C ILE A 54 1.49 -14.82 0.61
N ARG A 55 2.25 -15.89 0.85
CA ARG A 55 2.03 -17.22 0.26
C ARG A 55 1.26 -18.12 1.22
N LEU A 56 -0.04 -18.29 0.98
CA LEU A 56 -0.90 -19.09 1.87
C LEU A 56 -0.60 -20.59 1.80
N TRP A 57 -0.10 -21.06 0.67
CA TRP A 57 0.26 -22.47 0.43
C TRP A 57 1.58 -22.89 1.11
N ASN A 58 2.42 -21.93 1.50
CA ASN A 58 3.74 -22.18 2.08
C ASN A 58 3.75 -22.08 3.63
N THR A 59 2.57 -22.17 4.26
CA THR A 59 2.43 -22.14 5.72
C THR A 59 1.71 -23.38 6.23
N ILE A 60 2.14 -23.88 7.38
CA ILE A 60 1.47 -24.96 8.12
C ILE A 60 0.25 -24.45 8.91
N ASN A 61 0.12 -23.13 9.09
CA ASN A 61 -0.99 -22.49 9.79
C ASN A 61 -1.54 -21.32 8.94
N PRO A 62 -2.40 -21.62 7.95
CA PRO A 62 -3.03 -20.59 7.10
C PRO A 62 -3.82 -19.58 7.91
N ASP A 63 -4.49 -20.03 8.98
CA ASP A 63 -5.34 -19.16 9.77
C ASP A 63 -4.55 -18.18 10.63
N GLY A 64 -3.47 -18.64 11.24
CA GLY A 64 -2.54 -17.77 11.95
C GLY A 64 -1.90 -16.74 11.01
N LEU A 65 -1.51 -17.16 9.79
CA LEU A 65 -0.94 -16.26 8.80
C LEU A 65 -1.94 -15.17 8.40
N LEU A 66 -3.18 -15.53 8.10
CA LEU A 66 -4.23 -14.57 7.71
C LEU A 66 -4.66 -13.68 8.87
N ALA A 67 -4.61 -14.15 10.12
CA ALA A 67 -4.86 -13.30 11.28
C ALA A 67 -3.74 -12.26 11.48
N ALA A 68 -2.48 -12.66 11.27
CA ALA A 68 -1.32 -11.79 11.45
C ALA A 68 -1.10 -10.80 10.29
N ARG A 69 -1.25 -11.28 9.04
CA ARG A 69 -0.92 -10.53 7.82
C ARG A 69 -2.14 -10.06 7.03
N GLY A 70 -3.34 -10.53 7.38
CA GLY A 70 -4.59 -10.12 6.71
C GLY A 70 -4.79 -8.59 6.65
N PRO A 71 -4.48 -7.83 7.71
CA PRO A 71 -4.52 -6.37 7.67
C PRO A 71 -3.55 -5.74 6.65
N ASP A 72 -2.46 -6.41 6.27
CA ASP A 72 -1.48 -5.89 5.30
C ASP A 72 -1.88 -6.17 3.85
N VAL A 73 -2.83 -7.09 3.62
CA VAL A 73 -3.25 -7.53 2.29
C VAL A 73 -4.07 -6.43 1.62
N ALA A 74 -3.51 -5.83 0.58
CA ALA A 74 -4.19 -4.84 -0.26
C ALA A 74 -4.76 -5.46 -1.55
N ALA A 75 -4.19 -6.57 -2.02
CA ALA A 75 -4.61 -7.25 -3.23
C ALA A 75 -4.64 -8.79 -3.06
N ILE A 76 -5.56 -9.45 -3.76
CA ILE A 76 -5.63 -10.91 -3.84
C ILE A 76 -5.80 -11.35 -5.30
N LEU A 77 -5.13 -12.44 -5.67
CA LEU A 77 -5.27 -13.08 -6.97
C LEU A 77 -6.04 -14.40 -6.81
N THR A 78 -7.32 -14.41 -7.18
CA THR A 78 -8.20 -15.59 -7.01
C THR A 78 -9.43 -15.55 -7.91
N SER A 79 -9.92 -16.72 -8.35
CA SER A 79 -11.25 -16.90 -8.94
C SER A 79 -12.32 -17.31 -7.93
N ARG A 80 -11.93 -17.54 -6.67
CA ARG A 80 -12.82 -17.93 -5.57
C ARG A 80 -12.55 -17.05 -4.36
N LEU A 81 -13.56 -16.30 -3.95
CA LEU A 81 -13.52 -15.46 -2.75
C LEU A 81 -14.81 -15.65 -1.98
N ASP A 82 -14.71 -16.14 -0.75
CA ASP A 82 -15.85 -16.28 0.15
C ASP A 82 -15.90 -15.15 1.19
N ALA A 83 -17.05 -15.04 1.87
CA ALA A 83 -17.28 -14.00 2.86
C ALA A 83 -16.40 -14.15 4.11
N ALA A 84 -15.94 -15.35 4.45
CA ALA A 84 -15.10 -15.57 5.61
C ALA A 84 -13.68 -15.06 5.36
N LEU A 85 -13.13 -15.31 4.17
CA LEU A 85 -11.85 -14.76 3.74
C LEU A 85 -11.91 -13.24 3.63
N LEU A 86 -12.95 -12.69 2.99
CA LEU A 86 -13.10 -11.24 2.83
C LEU A 86 -13.08 -10.49 4.17
N LYS A 87 -13.74 -11.02 5.21
CA LYS A 87 -13.76 -10.44 6.57
C LYS A 87 -12.38 -10.35 7.24
N ARG A 88 -11.40 -11.11 6.76
CA ARG A 88 -10.04 -11.15 7.33
C ARG A 88 -9.08 -10.20 6.61
N LEU A 89 -9.46 -9.71 5.43
CA LEU A 89 -8.66 -8.84 4.58
C LEU A 89 -9.19 -7.40 4.68
N LEU A 90 -9.08 -6.80 5.87
CA LEU A 90 -9.73 -5.52 6.20
C LEU A 90 -9.29 -4.35 5.31
N ASN A 91 -8.09 -4.43 4.74
CA ASN A 91 -7.53 -3.41 3.84
C ASN A 91 -7.52 -3.85 2.37
N LEU A 92 -8.30 -4.88 2.00
CA LEU A 92 -8.39 -5.34 0.63
C LEU A 92 -8.98 -4.27 -0.28
N ARG A 93 -8.26 -3.93 -1.35
CA ARG A 93 -8.66 -2.91 -2.34
C ARG A 93 -8.84 -3.49 -3.74
N LEU A 94 -8.20 -4.62 -4.02
CA LEU A 94 -8.20 -5.22 -5.36
C LEU A 94 -8.37 -6.74 -5.29
N VAL A 95 -9.32 -7.26 -6.06
CA VAL A 95 -9.46 -8.68 -6.37
C VAL A 95 -9.16 -8.86 -7.84
N VAL A 96 -8.12 -9.63 -8.16
CA VAL A 96 -7.75 -9.97 -9.53
C VAL A 96 -8.19 -11.40 -9.80
N VAL A 97 -9.02 -11.57 -10.83
CA VAL A 97 -9.44 -12.89 -11.33
C VAL A 97 -8.61 -13.19 -12.59
N PRO A 98 -7.76 -14.22 -12.60
CA PRO A 98 -7.05 -14.61 -13.81
C PRO A 98 -8.03 -15.17 -14.86
N GLY A 99 -8.02 -14.63 -16.07
CA GLY A 99 -8.87 -15.07 -17.18
C GLY A 99 -9.94 -14.04 -17.56
N ALA A 100 -10.84 -14.42 -18.47
CA ALA A 100 -11.87 -13.53 -19.01
C ALA A 100 -13.16 -13.44 -18.17
N GLY A 101 -13.23 -14.16 -17.03
CA GLY A 101 -14.39 -14.23 -16.15
C GLY A 101 -15.08 -15.58 -16.16
#